data_AF-A0A2E6H8M0-F1
#
_entry.id   AF-A0A2E6H8M0-F1
#
_cell.length_a   1.000
_cell.length_b   1.000
_cell.length_c   1.000
_cell.angle_alpha   90.00
_cell.angle_beta   90.00
_cell.angle_gamma   90.00
#
_symmetry.space_group_name_H-M   'P 1'
#
loop_
_entity.id
_entity.type
_entity.pdbx_description
1 polymer ?
#
loop_
_entity_poly.entity_id
_entity_poly.type
_entity_poly.pdbx_seq_one_letter_code
_entity_poly.pdbx_strand_id
1 'polypeptide(L)'
;MQIINDSKTPPDTSKRKVKTMNITEINKQVCKMLRDEINPVIQNKLREYGLEGGLGNASYDDSTVTFKFEARLEGSPTKRDKDLQLNLERWAGYKAIQCGVEKEDILNKEYIIGANRYRLTGFNTKASKRPVYMQNIMDKREYSFTEDHIDTILPVAEERNQK
;
A
#
# COMPACT_ATOMS: atom_id res chain seq x y z
N MET A 1 -39.83 34.20 29.63
CA MET A 1 -38.70 33.43 29.08
C MET A 1 -39.20 32.05 28.75
N GLN A 2 -39.30 31.71 27.47
CA GLN A 2 -39.82 30.43 26.98
C GLN A 2 -38.70 29.39 26.96
N ILE A 3 -38.98 28.19 27.48
CA ILE A 3 -38.16 26.99 27.29
C ILE A 3 -38.90 26.14 26.26
N ILE A 4 -38.34 25.99 25.07
CA ILE A 4 -38.81 25.05 24.06
C ILE A 4 -37.73 23.96 23.94
N ASN A 5 -38.02 22.79 24.48
CA ASN A 5 -37.22 21.59 24.25
C ASN A 5 -37.76 20.90 22.99
N ASP A 6 -37.17 21.22 21.83
CA ASP A 6 -37.38 20.45 20.61
C ASP A 6 -36.51 19.18 20.65
N SER A 7 -37.13 18.08 21.05
CA SER A 7 -36.61 16.73 20.84
C SER A 7 -36.58 16.44 19.33
N LYS A 8 -35.43 16.68 18.69
CA LYS A 8 -35.17 16.19 17.33
C LYS A 8 -35.07 14.67 17.37
N THR A 9 -36.17 14.00 17.10
CA THR A 9 -36.22 12.59 16.72
C THR A 9 -35.38 12.36 15.45
N PRO A 10 -34.64 11.24 15.36
CA PRO A 10 -33.92 10.89 14.14
C PRO A 10 -34.93 10.69 12.99
N PRO A 11 -34.55 11.03 11.74
CA PRO A 11 -35.47 10.96 10.61
C PRO A 11 -35.99 9.53 10.43
N ASP A 12 -37.31 9.40 10.47
CA ASP A 12 -38.06 8.18 10.16
C ASP A 12 -37.68 7.68 8.76
N THR A 13 -36.91 6.58 8.71
CA THR A 13 -36.57 5.84 7.50
C THR A 13 -37.76 4.99 6.98
N SER A 14 -38.98 5.52 7.03
CA SER A 14 -40.12 4.85 6.42
C SER A 14 -40.05 4.96 4.89
N LYS A 15 -39.80 3.81 4.27
CA LYS A 15 -40.20 3.44 2.90
C LYS A 15 -39.51 4.18 1.75
N ARG A 16 -38.18 4.03 1.61
CA ARG A 16 -37.66 3.89 0.24
C ARG A 16 -38.07 2.50 -0.26
N LYS A 17 -39.02 2.43 -1.20
CA LYS A 17 -39.25 1.21 -2.00
C LYS A 17 -37.92 0.90 -2.71
N VAL A 18 -37.12 0.02 -2.14
CA VAL A 18 -35.99 -0.57 -2.87
C VAL A 18 -36.61 -1.35 -4.01
N LYS A 19 -36.38 -0.90 -5.24
CA LYS A 19 -36.79 -1.66 -6.43
C LYS A 19 -35.96 -2.94 -6.41
N THR A 20 -36.56 -4.04 -5.99
CA THR A 20 -35.90 -5.35 -5.98
C THR A 20 -35.58 -5.71 -7.43
N MET A 21 -34.32 -5.62 -7.82
CA MET A 21 -33.85 -6.21 -9.06
C MET A 21 -33.57 -7.69 -8.80
N ASN A 22 -34.29 -8.56 -9.49
CA ASN A 22 -34.00 -9.98 -9.46
C ASN A 22 -32.88 -10.25 -10.47
N ILE A 23 -31.71 -10.58 -9.95
CA ILE A 23 -30.58 -11.04 -10.76
C ILE A 23 -30.86 -12.49 -11.16
N THR A 24 -30.88 -12.78 -12.46
CA THR A 24 -31.15 -14.12 -13.00
C THR A 24 -29.89 -14.86 -13.46
N GLU A 25 -28.77 -14.15 -13.58
CA GLU A 25 -27.47 -14.69 -13.99
C GLU A 25 -26.35 -13.91 -13.31
N ILE A 26 -25.30 -14.59 -12.85
CA ILE A 26 -24.10 -13.95 -12.33
C ILE A 26 -23.11 -13.73 -13.47
N ASN A 27 -22.88 -12.46 -13.80
CA ASN A 27 -21.90 -12.06 -14.79
C ASN A 27 -21.05 -10.90 -14.27
N LYS A 28 -20.04 -10.52 -15.07
CA LYS A 28 -19.10 -9.45 -14.72
C LYS A 28 -19.79 -8.13 -14.35
N GLN A 29 -20.90 -7.79 -14.99
CA GLN A 29 -21.62 -6.55 -14.72
C GLN A 29 -22.32 -6.60 -13.36
N VAL A 30 -22.94 -7.74 -13.03
CA VAL A 30 -23.53 -7.98 -11.71
C VAL A 30 -22.44 -7.93 -10.63
N CYS A 31 -21.30 -8.60 -10.83
CA CYS A 31 -20.20 -8.56 -9.86
C CYS A 31 -19.65 -7.13 -9.65
N LYS A 32 -19.60 -6.33 -10.72
CA LYS A 32 -19.20 -4.92 -10.62
C LYS A 32 -20.22 -4.11 -9.83
N MET A 33 -21.50 -4.22 -10.16
CA MET A 33 -22.60 -3.54 -9.48
C MET A 33 -22.61 -3.87 -7.98
N LEU A 34 -22.53 -5.16 -7.62
CA LEU A 34 -22.48 -5.59 -6.22
C LEU A 34 -21.26 -5.01 -5.49
N ARG A 35 -20.09 -4.96 -6.14
CA ARG A 35 -18.91 -4.32 -5.55
C ARG A 35 -19.14 -2.83 -5.33
N ASP A 36 -19.66 -2.14 -6.34
CA ASP A 36 -19.86 -0.68 -6.29
C ASP A 36 -20.88 -0.28 -5.21
N GLU A 37 -21.86 -1.14 -4.91
CA GLU A 37 -22.86 -0.91 -3.85
C GLU A 37 -22.37 -1.32 -2.45
N ILE A 38 -21.73 -2.49 -2.32
CA ILE A 38 -21.36 -3.06 -1.01
C ILE A 38 -20.07 -2.43 -0.48
N ASN A 39 -19.09 -2.18 -1.35
CA ASN A 39 -17.76 -1.75 -0.93
C ASN A 39 -17.77 -0.41 -0.17
N PRO A 40 -18.54 0.63 -0.57
CA PRO A 40 -18.63 1.87 0.20
C PRO A 40 -19.20 1.68 1.61
N VAL A 41 -20.19 0.79 1.76
CA VAL A 41 -20.79 0.49 3.08
C VAL A 41 -19.76 -0.16 3.99
N ILE A 42 -19.02 -1.15 3.47
CA ILE A 42 -17.92 -1.81 4.20
C ILE A 42 -16.85 -0.80 4.59
N GLN A 43 -16.40 0.04 3.65
CA GLN A 43 -15.37 1.05 3.89
C GLN A 43 -15.76 2.05 4.97
N ASN A 44 -17.01 2.54 4.94
CA ASN A 44 -17.52 3.42 5.98
C ASN A 44 -17.51 2.73 7.34
N LYS A 45 -17.94 1.47 7.40
CA LYS A 45 -17.96 0.71 8.65
C LYS A 45 -16.56 0.43 9.19
N LEU A 46 -15.59 0.14 8.33
CA LEU A 46 -14.20 -0.05 8.73
C LEU A 46 -13.59 1.20 9.35
N ARG A 47 -13.88 2.38 8.75
CA ARG A 47 -13.38 3.66 9.25
C ARG A 47 -13.83 3.96 10.67
N GLU A 48 -15.04 3.57 11.06
CA GLU A 48 -15.54 3.71 12.45
C GLU A 48 -14.65 2.98 13.48
N TYR A 49 -13.93 1.94 13.06
CA TYR A 49 -13.03 1.15 13.89
C TYR A 49 -11.55 1.48 13.67
N GLY A 50 -11.22 2.56 12.94
CA GLY A 50 -9.84 2.91 12.60
C GLY A 50 -9.19 1.90 11.64
N LEU A 51 -10.00 1.22 10.83
CA LEU A 51 -9.55 0.27 9.82
C LEU A 51 -9.76 0.87 8.43
N GLU A 52 -8.94 0.44 7.48
CA GLU A 52 -9.12 0.65 6.06
C GLU A 52 -9.12 -0.70 5.32
N GLY A 53 -9.77 -0.76 4.17
CA GLY A 53 -9.91 -2.02 3.45
C GLY A 53 -11.10 -2.01 2.49
N GLY A 54 -11.56 -3.20 2.14
CA GLY A 54 -12.72 -3.38 1.27
C GLY A 54 -12.69 -4.69 0.49
N LEU A 55 -13.56 -4.77 -0.50
CA LEU A 55 -13.67 -5.87 -1.44
C LEU A 55 -12.69 -5.68 -2.60
N GLY A 56 -11.76 -6.61 -2.74
CA GLY A 56 -10.86 -6.73 -3.87
C GLY A 56 -11.49 -7.45 -5.06
N ASN A 57 -10.68 -8.21 -5.79
CA ASN A 57 -11.12 -8.98 -6.96
C ASN A 57 -12.24 -9.96 -6.62
N ALA A 58 -13.05 -10.28 -7.63
CA ALA A 58 -14.11 -11.27 -7.53
C ALA A 58 -13.87 -12.38 -8.53
N SER A 59 -14.15 -13.60 -8.10
CA SER A 59 -14.37 -14.75 -8.97
C SER A 59 -15.86 -15.07 -8.96
N TYR A 60 -16.39 -15.52 -10.09
CA TYR A 60 -17.78 -15.94 -10.17
C TYR A 60 -17.91 -17.15 -11.10
N ASP A 61 -18.94 -17.93 -10.84
CA ASP A 61 -19.49 -18.97 -11.71
C ASP A 61 -20.97 -18.67 -11.97
N ASP A 62 -21.67 -19.60 -12.60
CA ASP A 62 -23.08 -19.44 -13.01
C ASP A 62 -24.03 -19.19 -11.82
N SER A 63 -23.61 -19.53 -10.60
CA SER A 63 -24.45 -19.54 -9.40
C SER A 63 -23.86 -18.81 -8.19
N THR A 64 -22.53 -18.60 -8.17
CA THR A 64 -21.83 -17.96 -7.06
C THR A 64 -20.96 -16.79 -7.48
N VAL A 65 -20.84 -15.81 -6.60
CA VAL A 65 -19.80 -14.77 -6.66
C VAL A 65 -19.05 -14.76 -5.34
N THR A 66 -17.72 -14.77 -5.41
CA THR A 66 -16.84 -14.68 -4.25
C THR A 66 -16.01 -13.42 -4.37
N PHE A 67 -16.08 -12.56 -3.35
CA PHE A 67 -15.22 -11.37 -3.23
C PHE A 67 -14.12 -11.63 -2.21
N LYS A 68 -12.89 -11.26 -2.56
CA LYS A 68 -11.81 -11.20 -1.56
C LYS A 68 -12.02 -9.99 -0.67
N PHE A 69 -12.13 -10.19 0.64
CA PHE A 69 -12.20 -9.10 1.62
C PHE A 69 -10.84 -8.93 2.32
N GLU A 70 -10.38 -7.69 2.43
CA GLU A 70 -9.17 -7.34 3.19
C GLU A 70 -9.45 -6.12 4.07
N ALA A 71 -8.97 -6.14 5.31
CA ALA A 71 -9.00 -5.02 6.24
C ALA A 71 -7.67 -4.94 7.01
N ARG A 72 -7.26 -3.71 7.33
CA ARG A 72 -6.04 -3.41 8.07
C ARG A 72 -6.22 -2.13 8.89
N LEU A 73 -5.30 -1.88 9.81
CA LEU A 73 -5.26 -0.60 10.52
C LEU A 73 -5.00 0.54 9.53
N GLU A 74 -5.72 1.65 9.70
CA GLU A 74 -5.53 2.84 8.89
C GLU A 74 -4.07 3.32 8.97
N GLY A 75 -3.47 3.60 7.82
CA GLY A 75 -2.06 4.01 7.72
C GLY A 75 -1.04 2.88 7.96
N SER A 76 -1.46 1.64 8.22
CA SER A 76 -0.52 0.53 8.38
C SER A 76 0.04 0.05 7.03
N PRO A 77 1.34 -0.26 6.94
CA PRO A 77 1.95 -0.74 5.70
C PRO A 77 1.29 -2.03 5.22
N THR A 78 1.11 -2.17 3.90
CA THR A 78 0.57 -3.41 3.32
C THR A 78 1.52 -4.58 3.63
N LYS A 79 1.04 -5.82 3.49
CA LYS A 79 1.92 -6.99 3.51
C LYS A 79 3.06 -6.85 2.50
N ARG A 80 2.75 -6.34 1.30
CA ARG A 80 3.75 -6.07 0.27
C ARG A 80 4.82 -5.09 0.76
N ASP A 81 4.41 -3.98 1.38
CA ASP A 81 5.36 -2.96 1.86
C ASP A 81 6.25 -3.53 2.97
N LYS A 82 5.68 -4.33 3.87
CA LYS A 82 6.44 -5.07 4.90
C LYS A 82 7.44 -6.04 4.28
N ASP A 83 7.02 -6.81 3.28
CA ASP A 83 7.89 -7.75 2.57
C ASP A 83 9.03 -7.02 1.84
N LEU A 84 8.73 -5.88 1.18
CA LEU A 84 9.72 -5.04 0.51
C LEU A 84 10.74 -4.47 1.49
N GLN A 85 10.29 -3.99 2.66
CA GLN A 85 11.16 -3.46 3.70
C GLN A 85 12.05 -4.54 4.31
N LEU A 86 11.49 -5.70 4.65
CA LEU A 86 12.25 -6.83 5.18
C LEU A 86 13.34 -7.29 4.19
N ASN A 87 13.00 -7.36 2.91
CA ASN A 87 13.95 -7.72 1.88
C ASN A 87 15.02 -6.63 1.68
N LEU A 88 14.65 -5.35 1.80
CA LEU A 88 15.59 -4.23 1.73
C LEU A 88 16.62 -4.31 2.86
N GLU A 89 16.19 -4.59 4.09
CA GLU A 89 17.11 -4.73 5.23
C GLU A 89 18.13 -5.86 5.01
N ARG A 90 17.67 -7.00 4.47
CA ARG A 90 18.55 -8.14 4.15
C ARG A 90 19.53 -7.79 3.03
N TRP A 91 19.04 -7.19 1.95
CA TRP A 91 19.86 -6.76 0.82
C TRP A 91 20.90 -5.73 1.25
N ALA A 92 20.51 -4.71 2.01
CA ALA A 92 21.42 -3.69 2.53
C ALA A 92 22.48 -4.31 3.45
N GLY A 93 22.13 -5.31 4.28
CA GLY A 93 23.11 -6.03 5.10
C GLY A 93 24.14 -6.77 4.26
N TYR A 94 23.73 -7.41 3.16
CA TYR A 94 24.67 -8.04 2.22
C TYR A 94 25.58 -7.01 1.55
N LYS A 95 25.02 -5.90 1.07
CA LYS A 95 25.79 -4.81 0.44
C LYS A 95 26.75 -4.13 1.40
N ALA A 96 26.36 -3.97 2.67
CA ALA A 96 27.19 -3.41 3.72
C ALA A 96 28.48 -4.22 3.91
N ILE A 97 28.35 -5.56 3.96
CA ILE A 97 29.50 -6.47 4.02
C ILE A 97 30.40 -6.31 2.79
N GLN A 98 29.82 -6.23 1.59
CA GLN A 98 30.59 -6.06 0.35
C GLN A 98 31.34 -4.71 0.29
N CYS A 99 30.72 -3.66 0.80
CA CYS A 99 31.26 -2.30 0.74
C CYS A 99 32.13 -1.95 1.96
N GLY A 100 32.17 -2.79 3.00
CA GLY A 100 32.89 -2.55 4.25
C GLY A 100 32.29 -1.45 5.13
N VAL A 101 31.00 -1.13 4.95
CA VAL A 101 30.30 -0.04 5.66
C VAL A 101 29.23 -0.60 6.59
N GLU A 102 28.67 0.24 7.46
CA GLU A 102 27.50 -0.16 8.25
C GLU A 102 26.24 -0.18 7.38
N LYS A 103 25.33 -1.10 7.68
CA LYS A 103 24.05 -1.24 6.94
C LYS A 103 23.23 0.05 7.03
N GLU A 104 23.27 0.73 8.16
CA GLU A 104 22.58 2.00 8.40
C GLU A 104 23.11 3.12 7.50
N ASP A 105 24.39 3.09 7.11
CA ASP A 105 24.99 4.04 6.16
C ASP A 105 24.45 3.83 4.74
N ILE A 106 23.97 2.62 4.42
CA ILE A 106 23.27 2.34 3.17
C ILE A 106 21.80 2.77 3.27
N LEU A 107 21.10 2.37 4.33
CA LEU A 107 19.65 2.58 4.47
C LEU A 107 19.26 4.05 4.65
N ASN A 108 20.03 4.81 5.44
CA ASN A 108 19.68 6.18 5.81
C ASN A 108 20.25 7.24 4.87
N LYS A 109 21.10 6.84 3.92
CA LYS A 109 21.75 7.76 2.97
C LYS A 109 20.77 8.30 1.93
N GLU A 110 20.96 9.56 1.59
CA GLU A 110 20.38 10.16 0.40
C GLU A 110 21.30 9.93 -0.79
N TYR A 111 20.77 9.34 -1.84
CA TYR A 111 21.49 9.03 -3.07
C TYR A 111 21.19 10.06 -4.13
N ILE A 112 22.24 10.51 -4.83
CA ILE A 112 22.12 11.45 -5.94
C ILE A 112 22.20 10.64 -7.24
N ILE A 113 21.13 10.67 -8.03
CA ILE A 113 21.07 10.03 -9.35
C ILE A 113 20.64 11.08 -10.35
N GLY A 114 21.57 11.48 -11.24
CA GLY A 114 21.39 12.64 -12.09
C GLY A 114 21.23 13.92 -11.27
N ALA A 115 20.16 14.68 -11.53
CA ALA A 115 19.84 15.90 -10.78
C ALA A 115 18.92 15.68 -9.56
N ASN A 116 18.53 14.42 -9.30
CA ASN A 116 17.51 14.08 -8.31
C ASN A 116 18.11 13.40 -7.08
N ARG A 117 17.44 13.57 -5.94
CA ARG A 117 17.80 12.91 -4.67
C ARG A 117 16.78 11.85 -4.32
N TYR A 118 17.28 10.70 -3.87
CA TYR A 118 16.48 9.51 -3.61
C TYR A 118 16.81 8.90 -2.24
N ARG A 119 15.85 8.18 -1.67
CA ARG A 119 16.05 7.30 -0.51
C ARG A 119 15.56 5.90 -0.85
N LEU A 120 16.23 4.88 -0.33
CA LEU A 120 15.81 3.48 -0.48
C LEU A 120 14.47 3.27 0.24
N THR A 121 13.52 2.61 -0.43
CA THR A 121 12.18 2.34 0.11
C THR A 121 11.78 0.87 0.04
N GLY A 122 12.46 0.05 -0.76
CA GLY A 122 12.18 -1.37 -0.78
C GLY A 122 13.10 -2.18 -1.67
N PHE A 123 13.05 -3.50 -1.51
CA PHE A 123 13.72 -4.45 -2.40
C PHE A 123 12.78 -5.60 -2.76
N ASN A 124 12.59 -5.85 -4.06
CA ASN A 124 11.72 -6.89 -4.56
C ASN A 124 12.52 -8.03 -5.16
N THR A 125 12.67 -9.11 -4.39
CA THR A 125 13.37 -10.34 -4.80
C THR A 125 12.76 -11.01 -6.03
N LYS A 126 11.49 -10.73 -6.37
CA LYS A 126 10.83 -11.30 -7.54
C LYS A 126 11.06 -10.47 -8.83
N ALA A 127 11.55 -9.23 -8.71
CA ALA A 127 11.75 -8.34 -9.84
C ALA A 127 13.20 -8.42 -10.35
N SER A 128 13.51 -9.47 -11.11
CA SER A 128 14.88 -9.80 -11.53
C SER A 128 15.65 -8.67 -12.24
N LYS A 129 14.97 -7.82 -13.02
CA LYS A 129 15.63 -6.75 -13.78
C LYS A 129 15.84 -5.47 -12.98
N ARG A 130 14.90 -5.10 -12.11
CA ARG A 130 14.91 -3.81 -11.39
C ARG A 130 14.38 -4.00 -9.97
N PRO A 131 15.13 -4.69 -9.09
CA PRO A 131 14.64 -5.09 -7.78
C PRO A 131 14.70 -3.97 -6.73
N VAL A 132 15.54 -2.94 -6.92
CA VAL A 132 15.74 -1.88 -5.93
C VAL A 132 14.71 -0.77 -6.12
N TYR A 133 13.95 -0.44 -5.08
CA TYR A 133 12.99 0.67 -5.09
C TYR A 133 13.54 1.85 -4.30
N MET A 134 13.42 3.04 -4.89
CA MET A 134 13.77 4.29 -4.24
C MET A 134 12.71 5.34 -4.48
N GLN A 135 12.47 6.18 -3.48
CA GLN A 135 11.58 7.33 -3.59
C GLN A 135 12.38 8.59 -3.82
N ASN A 136 11.98 9.38 -4.81
CA ASN A 136 12.52 10.72 -5.00
C ASN A 136 12.00 11.64 -3.87
N ILE A 137 12.92 12.37 -3.24
CA ILE A 137 12.63 13.16 -2.04
C ILE A 137 11.68 14.33 -2.34
N MET A 138 11.76 14.90 -3.55
CA MET A 138 11.01 16.09 -3.98
C MET A 138 9.57 15.74 -4.38
N ASP A 139 9.40 14.82 -5.34
CA ASP A 139 8.07 14.52 -5.91
C ASP A 139 7.35 13.36 -5.21
N LYS A 140 8.03 12.68 -4.26
CA LYS A 140 7.55 11.49 -3.53
C LYS A 140 7.20 10.30 -4.41
N ARG A 141 7.57 10.32 -5.70
CA ARG A 141 7.34 9.20 -6.61
C ARG A 141 8.38 8.11 -6.37
N GLU A 142 7.91 6.87 -6.48
CA GLU A 142 8.75 5.69 -6.39
C GLU A 142 9.27 5.30 -7.78
N TYR A 143 10.55 4.93 -7.84
CA TYR A 143 11.24 4.49 -9.03
C TYR A 143 11.98 3.18 -8.73
N SER A 144 12.10 2.30 -9.72
CA SER A 144 12.85 1.05 -9.59
C SER A 144 14.17 1.12 -10.34
N PHE A 145 15.20 0.46 -9.83
CA PHE A 145 16.56 0.46 -10.37
C PHE A 145 17.15 -0.95 -10.41
N THR A 146 18.08 -1.17 -11.34
CA THR A 146 18.94 -2.36 -11.39
C THR A 146 19.93 -2.32 -10.21
N GLU A 147 20.34 -3.47 -9.69
CA GLU A 147 21.39 -3.53 -8.66
C GLU A 147 22.71 -2.93 -9.15
N ASP A 148 23.15 -3.28 -10.37
CA ASP A 148 24.40 -2.78 -10.95
C ASP A 148 24.50 -1.25 -10.92
N HIS A 149 23.41 -0.55 -11.26
CA HIS A 149 23.36 0.90 -11.21
C HIS A 149 23.51 1.44 -9.78
N ILE A 150 22.85 0.80 -8.81
CA ILE A 150 22.91 1.21 -7.41
C ILE A 150 24.28 0.92 -6.80
N ASP A 151 24.90 -0.20 -7.18
CA ASP A 151 26.23 -0.57 -6.70
C ASP A 151 27.29 0.49 -7.01
N THR A 152 27.14 1.24 -8.12
CA THR A 152 28.06 2.34 -8.46
C THR A 152 27.99 3.55 -7.54
N ILE A 153 26.93 3.69 -6.74
CA ILE A 153 26.67 4.87 -5.89
C ILE A 153 26.60 4.51 -4.39
N LEU A 154 26.73 3.23 -4.06
CA LEU A 154 26.79 2.79 -2.66
C LEU A 154 28.04 3.37 -1.97
N PRO A 155 27.94 3.74 -0.68
CA PRO A 155 29.11 4.11 0.08
C PRO A 155 30.07 2.92 0.19
N VAL A 156 31.36 3.17 0.04
CA VAL A 156 32.43 2.18 0.23
C VAL A 156 33.32 2.70 1.36
N ALA A 157 33.81 1.80 2.20
CA ALA A 157 34.78 2.17 3.23
C ALA A 157 36.01 2.78 2.59
N GLU A 158 36.29 4.05 2.87
CA GLU A 158 37.58 4.62 2.57
C GLU A 158 38.61 3.86 3.41
N GLU A 159 39.65 3.30 2.77
CA GLU A 159 40.82 2.81 3.48
C GLU A 159 41.27 3.94 4.40
N ARG A 160 41.07 3.77 5.71
CA ARG A 160 41.57 4.70 6.72
C ARG A 160 43.09 4.71 6.56
N ASN A 161 43.59 5.66 5.77
CA ASN A 161 45.01 5.92 5.66
C ASN A 161 45.52 6.17 7.07
N GLN A 162 46.24 5.17 7.59
CA GLN A 162 46.98 5.23 8.82
C GLN A 162 47.84 6.49 8.79
N LYS A 163 47.61 7.38 9.75
CA LYS A 163 48.60 8.35 10.19
C LYS A 163 49.12 7.90 11.54
#